data_AF-A0A8D8GWV1-F1
#
_entry.id   AF-A0A8D8GWV1-F1
#
_cell.length_a   1.000
_cell.length_b   1.000
_cell.length_c   1.000
_cell.angle_alpha   90.00
_cell.angle_beta   90.00
_cell.angle_gamma   90.00
#
_symmetry.space_group_name_H-M   'P 1'
#
loop_
_entity.id
_entity.type
_entity.pdbx_description
1 polymer ?
#
loop_
_entity_poly.entity_id
_entity_poly.type
_entity_poly.pdbx_seq_one_letter_code
_entity_poly.pdbx_strand_id
1 'polypeptide(L)'
;MQQLGLDGSEYYTNMSGLKGKFGSNEFAGELRNVQASKWAFRSVAEGIEHFKEGRHAEAFQCLNKALSIDPRNVEGLVARGALYANSGSFKKAVDDFEAALKINASHANARKYMGETLVALGRSYEEENRLDEAKKAYQDCLNIIPHHEEAQNSLDFLKSKTFNKQIVAPNELELPALVSTCKDMTFKTHCREITKLFATNHHKLIS
;
A
#
# COMPACT_ATOMS: atom_id res chain seq x y z
N MET A 1 6.04 38.03 59.42
CA MET A 1 5.21 37.08 58.67
C MET A 1 3.78 37.64 58.66
N GLN A 2 3.47 38.50 57.69
CA GLN A 2 2.13 39.09 57.56
C GLN A 2 1.37 38.25 56.54
N GLN A 3 0.40 37.48 57.04
CA GLN A 3 -0.40 36.55 56.25
C GLN A 3 -1.40 37.38 55.44
N LEU A 4 -1.09 37.60 54.17
CA LEU A 4 -2.00 38.26 53.22
C LEU A 4 -3.17 37.30 52.97
N GLY A 5 -4.32 37.61 53.56
CA GLY A 5 -5.58 36.90 53.40
C GLY A 5 -6.16 37.14 52.00
N LEU A 6 -5.67 36.39 51.02
CA LEU A 6 -6.32 36.26 49.72
C LEU A 6 -7.06 34.93 49.73
N ASP A 7 -8.38 34.99 49.97
CA ASP A 7 -9.28 33.87 49.75
C ASP A 7 -9.25 33.49 48.27
N GLY A 8 -8.94 32.23 47.98
CA GLY A 8 -8.65 31.72 46.63
C GLY A 8 -9.88 31.56 45.74
N SER A 9 -10.99 32.24 46.04
CA SER A 9 -12.29 32.07 45.38
C SER A 9 -12.72 33.24 44.49
N GLU A 10 -12.03 34.39 44.54
CA GLU A 10 -12.40 35.59 43.77
C GLU A 10 -11.46 35.85 42.59
N TYR A 11 -11.86 35.38 41.41
CA TYR A 11 -11.29 35.84 40.15
C TYR A 11 -11.80 37.27 39.85
N TYR A 12 -10.99 38.29 40.15
CA TYR A 12 -11.27 39.68 39.80
C TYR A 12 -11.27 39.87 38.27
N THR A 13 -12.45 39.79 37.67
CA THR A 13 -12.69 40.23 36.29
C THR A 13 -13.53 41.50 36.34
N ASN A 14 -13.06 42.58 35.70
CA ASN A 14 -13.71 43.90 35.66
C ASN A 14 -15.00 43.96 34.82
N MET A 15 -15.63 42.81 34.52
CA MET A 15 -16.86 42.71 33.74
C MET A 15 -17.98 42.03 34.53
N SER A 16 -18.49 42.75 35.53
CA SER A 16 -19.57 42.28 36.42
C SER A 16 -20.85 41.86 35.68
N GLY A 17 -21.11 42.40 34.48
CA GLY A 17 -22.29 42.09 33.66
C GLY A 17 -22.29 40.73 32.95
N LEU A 18 -21.17 40.01 32.99
CA LEU A 18 -21.04 38.64 32.46
C LEU A 18 -21.24 37.57 33.54
N LYS A 19 -21.34 37.98 34.81
CA LYS A 19 -21.50 37.08 35.96
C LYS A 19 -22.84 36.33 35.83
N GLY A 20 -22.77 35.01 35.60
CA GLY A 20 -23.93 34.11 35.58
C GLY A 20 -24.63 33.91 34.24
N LYS A 21 -24.17 34.52 33.14
CA LYS A 21 -24.75 34.29 31.79
C LYS A 21 -24.10 33.13 31.02
N PHE A 22 -22.89 32.74 31.41
CA PHE A 22 -22.12 31.67 30.78
C PHE A 22 -21.41 30.87 31.86
N GLY A 23 -21.46 29.53 31.81
CA GLY A 23 -20.66 28.68 32.68
C GLY A 23 -19.17 28.92 32.41
N SER A 24 -18.39 29.29 33.42
CA SER A 24 -16.96 29.61 33.29
C SER A 24 -16.13 28.48 32.66
N ASN A 25 -16.58 27.23 32.81
CA ASN A 25 -15.90 26.06 32.23
C ASN A 25 -16.13 25.87 30.74
N GLU A 26 -17.30 26.23 30.19
CA GLU A 26 -17.64 25.93 28.79
C GLU A 26 -16.94 26.89 27.82
N PHE A 27 -16.97 28.19 28.10
CA PHE A 27 -16.32 29.21 27.26
C PHE A 27 -14.78 29.09 27.26
N ALA A 28 -14.21 28.71 28.41
CA ALA A 28 -12.77 28.49 28.52
C ALA A 28 -12.30 27.25 27.74
N GLY A 29 -13.15 26.22 27.64
CA GLY A 29 -12.87 25.00 26.87
C GLY A 29 -12.85 25.28 25.37
N GLU A 30 -13.86 25.97 24.86
CA GLU A 30 -13.95 26.33 23.44
C GLU A 30 -12.78 27.21 22.99
N LEU A 31 -12.42 28.23 23.77
CA LEU A 31 -11.26 29.08 23.47
C LEU A 31 -9.95 28.29 23.43
N ARG A 32 -9.74 27.36 24.38
CA ARG A 32 -8.56 26.49 24.38
C ARG A 32 -8.54 25.56 23.17
N ASN A 33 -9.69 25.02 22.77
CA ASN A 33 -9.79 24.16 21.59
C ASN A 33 -9.46 24.93 20.31
N VAL A 34 -10.02 26.14 20.14
CA VAL A 34 -9.72 26.99 18.98
C VAL A 34 -8.23 27.37 18.94
N GLN A 35 -7.65 27.72 20.09
CA GLN A 35 -6.22 28.02 20.20
C GLN A 35 -5.36 26.79 19.90
N ALA A 36 -5.74 25.61 20.40
CA ALA A 36 -5.06 24.35 20.15
C ALA A 36 -5.09 23.98 18.67
N SER A 37 -6.23 24.05 18.00
CA SER A 37 -6.34 23.83 16.56
C SER A 37 -5.48 24.82 15.77
N LYS A 38 -5.53 26.11 16.08
CA LYS A 38 -4.70 27.13 15.43
C LYS A 38 -3.20 26.85 15.61
N TRP A 39 -2.81 26.42 16.80
CA TRP A 39 -1.45 26.02 17.10
C TRP A 39 -1.05 24.78 16.28
N ALA A 40 -1.92 23.77 16.18
CA ALA A 40 -1.67 22.57 15.36
C ALA A 40 -1.46 22.93 13.89
N PHE A 41 -2.32 23.78 13.30
CA PHE A 41 -2.16 24.26 11.93
C PHE A 41 -0.82 24.98 11.70
N ARG A 42 -0.41 25.82 12.65
CA ARG A 42 0.89 26.50 12.57
C ARG A 42 2.04 25.49 12.60
N SER A 43 1.99 24.50 13.49
CA SER A 43 3.04 23.48 13.57
C SER A 43 3.08 22.56 12.35
N VAL A 44 1.95 22.29 11.70
CA VAL A 44 1.95 21.63 10.38
C VAL A 44 2.68 22.48 9.35
N ALA A 45 2.39 23.79 9.28
CA ALA A 45 3.05 24.69 8.34
C ALA A 45 4.57 24.77 8.57
N GLU A 46 5.01 24.88 9.83
CA GLU A 46 6.43 24.85 10.19
C GLU A 46 7.09 23.51 9.82
N GLY A 47 6.40 22.38 10.03
CA GLY A 47 6.89 21.06 9.65
C GLY A 47 7.05 20.88 8.13
N ILE A 48 6.11 21.41 7.35
CA ILE A 48 6.20 21.42 5.88
C ILE A 48 7.37 22.28 5.40
N GLU A 49 7.62 23.41 6.05
CA GLU A 49 8.75 24.28 5.68
C GLU A 49 10.10 23.59 5.94
N HIS A 50 10.25 22.98 7.12
CA HIS A 50 11.44 22.16 7.43
C HIS A 50 11.63 21.01 6.46
N PHE A 51 10.55 20.38 6.00
CA PHE A 51 10.63 19.33 5.00
C PHE A 51 11.19 19.86 3.67
N LYS A 52 10.74 21.02 3.19
CA LYS A 52 11.26 21.64 1.97
C LYS A 52 12.73 22.02 2.08
N GLU A 53 13.17 22.41 3.28
CA GLU A 53 14.56 22.73 3.58
C GLU A 53 15.46 21.49 3.77
N GLY A 54 14.90 20.27 3.65
CA GLY A 54 15.62 19.01 3.85
C GLY A 54 15.86 18.64 5.32
N ARG A 55 15.30 19.41 6.27
CA ARG A 55 15.40 19.18 7.72
C ARG A 55 14.33 18.17 8.17
N HIS A 56 14.54 16.91 7.82
CA HIS A 56 13.55 15.85 8.03
C HIS A 56 13.25 15.57 9.51
N ALA A 57 14.24 15.65 10.40
CA ALA A 57 14.04 15.35 11.82
C ALA A 57 13.17 16.42 12.50
N GLU A 58 13.45 17.70 12.23
CA GLU A 58 12.67 18.83 12.73
C GLU A 58 11.25 18.82 12.16
N ALA A 59 11.10 18.48 10.87
CA ALA A 59 9.78 18.28 10.26
C ALA A 59 8.95 17.23 11.00
N PHE A 60 9.53 16.07 11.33
CA PHE A 60 8.86 15.04 12.13
C PHE A 60 8.44 15.54 13.50
N GLN A 61 9.30 16.30 14.19
CA GLN A 61 8.98 16.85 15.50
C GLN A 61 7.79 17.80 15.44
N CYS A 62 7.78 18.73 14.49
CA CYS A 62 6.69 19.68 14.30
C CYS A 62 5.37 18.96 13.96
N LEU A 63 5.40 17.99 13.06
CA LEU A 63 4.22 17.24 12.63
C LEU A 63 3.67 16.33 13.73
N ASN A 64 4.53 15.64 14.49
CA ASN A 64 4.10 14.84 15.64
C ASN A 64 3.48 15.71 16.73
N LYS A 65 4.03 16.90 16.96
CA LYS A 65 3.48 17.85 17.92
C LYS A 65 2.14 18.41 17.45
N ALA A 66 1.98 18.68 16.15
CA ALA A 66 0.68 19.08 15.58
C ALA A 66 -0.38 17.99 15.79
N LEU A 67 -0.04 16.74 15.50
CA LEU A 67 -0.96 15.60 15.60
C LEU A 67 -1.23 15.13 17.04
N SER A 68 -0.38 15.47 18.00
CA SER A 68 -0.70 15.24 19.42
C SER A 68 -1.74 16.23 19.95
N ILE A 69 -1.83 17.41 19.33
CA ILE A 69 -2.81 18.45 19.68
C ILE A 69 -4.11 18.27 18.90
N ASP A 70 -4.02 18.02 17.59
CA ASP A 70 -5.16 17.68 16.76
C ASP A 70 -4.89 16.40 15.96
N PRO A 71 -5.27 15.22 16.50
CA PRO A 71 -5.09 13.93 15.84
C PRO A 71 -5.89 13.78 14.55
N ARG A 72 -6.88 14.65 14.30
CA ARG A 72 -7.75 14.60 13.11
C ARG A 72 -7.34 15.62 12.05
N ASN A 73 -6.17 16.25 12.22
CA ASN A 73 -5.65 17.20 11.25
C ASN A 73 -5.20 16.47 9.96
N VAL A 74 -6.01 16.57 8.92
CA VAL A 74 -5.77 15.91 7.62
C VAL A 74 -4.44 16.34 7.01
N GLU A 75 -4.12 17.64 7.02
CA GLU A 75 -2.87 18.16 6.46
C GLU A 75 -1.65 17.65 7.23
N GLY A 76 -1.74 17.58 8.56
CA GLY A 76 -0.68 17.03 9.40
C GLY A 76 -0.41 15.55 9.12
N LEU A 77 -1.47 14.75 8.97
CA LEU A 77 -1.36 13.33 8.61
C LEU A 77 -0.75 13.16 7.21
N VAL A 78 -1.20 13.94 6.23
CA VAL A 78 -0.67 13.89 4.85
C VAL A 78 0.80 14.30 4.80
N ALA A 79 1.17 15.38 5.49
CA ALA A 79 2.55 15.85 5.53
C ALA A 79 3.47 14.84 6.23
N ARG A 80 3.03 14.22 7.33
CA ARG A 80 3.82 13.20 8.03
C ARG A 80 3.92 11.91 7.20
N GLY A 81 2.85 11.51 6.54
CA GLY A 81 2.85 10.38 5.62
C GLY A 81 3.85 10.59 4.47
N ALA A 82 3.87 11.77 3.87
CA ALA A 82 4.84 12.11 2.82
C ALA A 82 6.29 12.06 3.33
N LEU A 83 6.53 12.53 4.55
CA LEU A 83 7.85 12.48 5.20
C LEU A 83 8.30 11.04 5.50
N TYR A 84 7.38 10.17 5.94
CA TYR A 84 7.64 8.74 6.10
C TYR A 84 7.94 8.06 4.77
N ALA A 85 7.20 8.37 3.71
CA ALA A 85 7.45 7.83 2.37
C ALA A 85 8.83 8.22 1.86
N ASN A 86 9.23 9.48 2.03
CA ASN A 86 10.58 9.94 1.69
C ASN A 86 11.68 9.27 2.52
N SER A 87 11.37 8.85 3.74
CA SER A 87 12.29 8.13 4.63
C SER A 87 12.30 6.62 4.40
N GLY A 88 11.59 6.11 3.38
CA GLY A 88 11.46 4.67 3.09
C GLY A 88 10.55 3.90 4.06
N SER A 89 9.91 4.58 5.01
CA SER A 89 8.98 3.98 5.97
C SER A 89 7.56 3.86 5.37
N PHE A 90 7.45 3.15 4.25
CA PHE A 90 6.23 3.14 3.43
C PHE A 90 4.98 2.66 4.17
N LYS A 91 5.09 1.66 5.05
CA LYS A 91 3.95 1.17 5.85
C LYS A 91 3.33 2.26 6.73
N LYS A 92 4.17 2.99 7.47
CA LYS A 92 3.72 4.11 8.32
C LYS A 92 3.13 5.24 7.50
N ALA A 93 3.69 5.49 6.31
CA ALA A 93 3.15 6.48 5.39
C ALA A 93 1.73 6.10 4.94
N VAL A 94 1.52 4.84 4.55
CA VAL A 94 0.18 4.32 4.18
C VAL A 94 -0.80 4.45 5.34
N ASP A 95 -0.40 4.11 6.57
CA ASP A 95 -1.26 4.24 7.76
C ASP A 95 -1.74 5.69 7.97
N ASP A 96 -0.82 6.66 7.84
CA ASP A 96 -1.13 8.09 7.96
C ASP A 96 -2.05 8.58 6.82
N PHE A 97 -1.82 8.14 5.58
CA PHE A 97 -2.68 8.49 4.45
C PHE A 97 -4.08 7.87 4.57
N GLU A 98 -4.19 6.63 5.04
CA GLU A 98 -5.48 6.01 5.32
C GLU A 98 -6.23 6.77 6.41
N ALA A 99 -5.56 7.17 7.49
CA ALA A 99 -6.16 7.99 8.54
C ALA A 99 -6.67 9.32 7.98
N ALA A 100 -5.88 9.97 7.11
CA ALA A 100 -6.29 11.20 6.43
C ALA A 100 -7.52 10.99 5.54
N LEU A 101 -7.55 9.91 4.75
CA LEU A 101 -8.67 9.59 3.86
C LEU A 101 -9.93 9.11 4.60
N LYS A 102 -9.79 8.50 5.79
CA LYS A 102 -10.92 8.19 6.67
C LYS A 102 -11.62 9.47 7.17
N ILE A 103 -10.86 10.55 7.33
CA ILE A 103 -11.40 11.86 7.76
C ILE A 103 -11.92 12.66 6.57
N ASN A 104 -11.13 12.73 5.49
CA ASN A 104 -11.52 13.38 4.24
C ASN A 104 -11.25 12.45 3.06
N ALA A 105 -12.27 11.67 2.69
CA ALA A 105 -12.18 10.70 1.61
C ALA A 105 -11.78 11.33 0.27
N SER A 106 -12.15 12.59 0.03
CA SER A 106 -11.89 13.32 -1.23
C SER A 106 -10.55 14.04 -1.30
N HIS A 107 -9.67 13.87 -0.31
CA HIS A 107 -8.41 14.61 -0.25
C HIS A 107 -7.45 14.21 -1.38
N ALA A 108 -7.33 15.06 -2.41
CA ALA A 108 -6.61 14.75 -3.65
C ALA A 108 -5.13 14.41 -3.40
N ASN A 109 -4.44 15.22 -2.60
CA ASN A 109 -3.02 15.00 -2.29
C ASN A 109 -2.80 13.69 -1.52
N ALA A 110 -3.71 13.34 -0.60
CA ALA A 110 -3.60 12.10 0.17
C ALA A 110 -3.71 10.88 -0.74
N ARG A 111 -4.68 10.86 -1.66
CA ARG A 111 -4.83 9.77 -2.64
C ARG A 111 -3.62 9.65 -3.54
N LYS A 112 -3.11 10.78 -4.06
CA LYS A 112 -1.94 10.80 -4.92
C LYS A 112 -0.71 10.25 -4.21
N TYR A 113 -0.37 10.79 -3.05
CA TYR A 113 0.81 10.34 -2.29
C TYR A 113 0.66 8.90 -1.81
N MET A 114 -0.54 8.45 -1.45
CA MET A 114 -0.81 7.06 -1.09
C MET A 114 -0.56 6.12 -2.28
N GLY A 115 -1.03 6.47 -3.48
CA GLY A 115 -0.79 5.68 -4.69
C GLY A 115 0.71 5.54 -5.01
N GLU A 116 1.45 6.65 -4.98
CA GLU A 116 2.91 6.67 -5.18
C GLU A 116 3.63 5.84 -4.11
N THR A 117 3.20 5.94 -2.85
CA THR A 117 3.78 5.19 -1.72
C THR A 117 3.51 3.69 -1.82
N LEU A 118 2.32 3.28 -2.26
CA LEU A 118 1.97 1.86 -2.45
C LEU A 118 2.80 1.22 -3.57
N VAL A 119 3.09 1.99 -4.63
CA VAL A 119 3.98 1.54 -5.71
C VAL A 119 5.40 1.38 -5.21
N ALA A 120 5.92 2.36 -4.45
CA ALA A 120 7.23 2.26 -3.83
C ALA A 120 7.32 1.07 -2.84
N LEU A 121 6.26 0.82 -2.07
CA LEU A 121 6.15 -0.33 -1.19
C LEU A 121 6.15 -1.65 -1.98
N GLY A 122 5.42 -1.71 -3.10
CA GLY A 122 5.41 -2.85 -4.01
C GLY A 122 6.80 -3.17 -4.55
N ARG A 123 7.53 -2.13 -5.02
CA ARG A 123 8.93 -2.26 -5.48
C ARG A 123 9.85 -2.80 -4.38
N SER A 124 9.74 -2.27 -3.16
CA SER A 124 10.51 -2.76 -2.01
C SER A 124 10.23 -4.24 -1.69
N TYR A 125 8.98 -4.69 -1.81
CA TYR A 125 8.65 -6.10 -1.66
C TYR A 125 9.16 -6.98 -2.80
N GLU A 126 9.25 -6.46 -4.02
CA GLU A 126 9.88 -7.18 -5.13
C GLU A 126 11.38 -7.42 -4.89
N GLU A 127 12.08 -6.41 -4.38
CA GLU A 127 13.49 -6.51 -3.99
C GLU A 127 13.70 -7.54 -2.87
N GLU A 128 12.76 -7.60 -1.91
CA GLU A 128 12.72 -8.63 -0.85
C GLU A 128 12.22 -10.01 -1.34
N ASN A 129 11.87 -10.14 -2.63
CA ASN A 129 11.29 -11.34 -3.24
C ASN A 129 9.95 -11.80 -2.61
N ARG A 130 9.21 -10.88 -1.97
CA ARG A 130 7.87 -11.08 -1.38
C ARG A 130 6.78 -10.76 -2.39
N LEU A 131 6.69 -11.59 -3.43
CA LEU A 131 5.86 -11.31 -4.61
C LEU A 131 4.36 -11.21 -4.30
N ASP A 132 3.84 -11.94 -3.32
CA ASP A 132 2.42 -11.91 -3.00
C ASP A 132 2.01 -10.59 -2.33
N GLU A 133 2.86 -10.04 -1.47
CA GLU A 133 2.65 -8.74 -0.84
C GLU A 133 2.85 -7.60 -1.84
N ALA A 134 3.82 -7.72 -2.75
CA ALA A 134 3.99 -6.78 -3.85
C ALA A 134 2.73 -6.70 -4.73
N LYS A 135 2.18 -7.86 -5.13
CA LYS A 135 0.91 -7.93 -5.88
C LYS A 135 -0.23 -7.20 -5.15
N LYS A 136 -0.36 -7.43 -3.84
CA LYS A 136 -1.39 -6.78 -3.03
C LYS A 136 -1.21 -5.26 -3.02
N ALA A 137 0.01 -4.77 -2.78
CA ALA A 137 0.30 -3.33 -2.75
C ALA A 137 -0.05 -2.63 -4.08
N TYR A 138 0.26 -3.25 -5.22
CA TYR A 138 -0.11 -2.70 -6.52
C TYR A 138 -1.62 -2.75 -6.79
N GLN A 139 -2.32 -3.80 -6.34
CA GLN A 139 -3.79 -3.85 -6.41
C GLN A 139 -4.42 -2.75 -5.57
N ASP A 140 -3.92 -2.53 -4.35
CA ASP A 140 -4.38 -1.46 -3.48
C ASP A 140 -4.15 -0.08 -4.14
N CYS A 141 -3.05 0.11 -4.87
CA CYS A 141 -2.80 1.32 -5.64
C CYS A 141 -3.86 1.52 -6.74
N LEU A 142 -4.17 0.47 -7.52
CA LEU A 142 -5.19 0.53 -8.59
C LEU A 142 -6.61 0.77 -8.05
N ASN A 143 -6.90 0.33 -6.82
CA ASN A 143 -8.19 0.62 -6.17
C ASN A 143 -8.35 2.12 -5.86
N ILE A 144 -7.25 2.83 -5.61
CA ILE A 144 -7.26 4.28 -5.34
C ILE A 144 -7.17 5.08 -6.64
N ILE A 145 -6.27 4.67 -7.53
CA ILE A 145 -6.00 5.31 -8.81
C ILE A 145 -6.16 4.25 -9.93
N PRO A 146 -7.36 4.12 -10.51
CA PRO A 146 -7.66 3.07 -11.50
C PRO A 146 -6.76 3.07 -12.74
N HIS A 147 -6.27 4.24 -13.15
CA HIS A 147 -5.41 4.41 -14.32
C HIS A 147 -3.96 4.73 -13.94
N HIS A 148 -3.37 3.93 -13.05
CA HIS A 148 -1.95 4.06 -12.71
C HIS A 148 -1.09 3.10 -13.55
N GLU A 149 -0.45 3.62 -14.61
CA GLU A 149 0.30 2.83 -15.59
C GLU A 149 1.38 1.95 -14.96
N GLU A 150 2.14 2.51 -14.03
CA GLU A 150 3.26 1.79 -13.42
C GLU A 150 2.80 0.60 -12.56
N ALA A 151 1.71 0.76 -11.82
CA ALA A 151 1.19 -0.31 -10.95
C ALA A 151 0.65 -1.46 -11.79
N GLN A 152 0.02 -1.15 -12.93
CA GLN A 152 -0.46 -2.14 -13.89
C GLN A 152 0.70 -2.91 -14.54
N ASN A 153 1.74 -2.19 -15.00
CA ASN A 153 2.92 -2.82 -15.60
C ASN A 153 3.63 -3.77 -14.62
N SER A 154 3.81 -3.36 -13.36
CA SER A 154 4.41 -4.21 -12.33
C SER A 154 3.55 -5.44 -12.02
N LEU A 155 2.22 -5.30 -11.97
CA LEU A 155 1.33 -6.46 -11.80
C LEU A 155 1.42 -7.45 -12.95
N ASP A 156 1.45 -6.96 -14.19
CA ASP A 156 1.55 -7.82 -15.37
C ASP A 156 2.91 -8.52 -15.45
N PHE A 157 3.98 -7.81 -15.08
CA PHE A 157 5.31 -8.41 -14.89
C PHE A 157 5.27 -9.55 -13.86
N LEU A 158 4.68 -9.34 -12.68
CA LEU A 158 4.56 -10.36 -11.63
C LEU A 158 3.69 -11.56 -12.05
N LYS A 159 2.63 -11.34 -12.84
CA LYS A 159 1.83 -12.43 -13.43
C LYS A 159 2.66 -13.27 -14.40
N SER A 160 3.40 -12.61 -15.30
CA SER A 160 4.26 -13.29 -16.28
C SER A 160 5.36 -14.13 -15.62
N LYS A 161 5.96 -13.62 -14.53
CA LYS A 161 6.96 -14.32 -13.72
C LYS A 161 6.38 -15.56 -13.03
N THR A 162 5.14 -15.45 -12.54
CA THR A 162 4.42 -16.57 -11.93
C THR A 162 4.08 -17.65 -12.98
N PHE A 163 3.62 -17.24 -14.16
CA PHE A 163 3.29 -18.14 -15.27
C PHE A 163 4.52 -18.88 -15.81
N ASN A 164 5.66 -18.20 -15.99
CA ASN A 164 6.91 -18.85 -16.40
C ASN A 164 7.42 -19.88 -15.37
N LYS A 165 7.22 -19.63 -14.07
CA LYS A 165 7.55 -20.61 -13.02
C LYS A 165 6.74 -21.91 -13.12
N GLN A 166 5.50 -21.85 -13.65
CA GLN A 166 4.67 -23.04 -13.86
C GLN A 166 5.09 -23.85 -15.10
N ILE A 167 5.71 -23.21 -16.09
CA ILE A 167 6.19 -23.88 -17.32
C ILE A 167 7.54 -24.61 -17.07
N VAL A 168 8.32 -24.16 -16.08
CA VAL A 168 9.62 -24.78 -15.73
C VAL A 168 9.50 -25.65 -14.47
N ALA A 169 8.84 -26.79 -14.62
CA ALA A 169 9.11 -27.97 -13.80
C ALA A 169 9.63 -29.07 -14.75
N PRO A 170 10.96 -29.34 -14.81
CA PRO A 170 11.43 -30.55 -15.48
C PRO A 170 11.13 -31.75 -14.58
N ASN A 171 10.36 -32.71 -15.11
CA ASN A 171 9.92 -33.96 -14.50
C ASN A 171 8.91 -33.77 -13.35
N GLU A 172 7.67 -34.24 -13.46
CA GLU A 172 7.33 -35.63 -13.74
C GLU A 172 6.56 -35.80 -15.06
N LEU A 173 7.28 -36.19 -16.09
CA LEU A 173 6.70 -36.99 -17.17
C LEU A 173 6.55 -38.42 -16.62
N GLU A 174 5.66 -38.63 -15.65
CA GLU A 174 5.12 -39.97 -15.44
C GLU A 174 4.21 -40.28 -16.64
N LEU A 175 4.85 -40.69 -17.74
CA LEU A 175 4.17 -41.57 -18.69
C LEU A 175 3.85 -42.83 -17.89
N PRO A 176 2.56 -43.15 -17.61
CA PRO A 176 2.24 -44.38 -16.93
C PRO A 176 2.81 -45.54 -17.74
N ALA A 177 3.65 -46.34 -17.09
CA ALA A 177 4.26 -47.53 -17.64
C ALA A 177 3.16 -48.52 -18.07
N LEU A 178 2.69 -48.40 -19.32
CA LEU A 178 1.90 -49.44 -19.99
C LEU A 178 2.84 -50.49 -20.58
N VAL A 179 3.61 -51.14 -19.69
CA VAL A 179 4.09 -52.50 -19.92
C VAL A 179 3.59 -53.33 -18.74
N SER A 180 2.40 -53.90 -18.89
CA SER A 180 2.13 -55.32 -18.64
C SER A 180 0.64 -55.56 -18.41
N THR A 181 -0.09 -55.77 -19.50
CA THR A 181 -1.01 -56.92 -19.58
C THR A 181 -1.20 -57.26 -21.05
N CYS A 182 -0.28 -58.05 -21.58
CA CYS A 182 -0.64 -59.01 -22.62
C CYS A 182 -1.68 -59.95 -22.02
N LYS A 183 -2.95 -59.73 -22.33
CA LYS A 183 -3.95 -60.78 -22.49
C LYS A 183 -4.99 -60.28 -23.48
N ASP A 184 -5.01 -60.98 -24.61
CA ASP A 184 -6.10 -61.06 -25.59
C ASP A 184 -6.50 -59.78 -26.32
N MET A 185 -5.96 -59.62 -27.53
CA MET A 185 -6.78 -59.52 -28.75
C MET A 185 -5.89 -59.54 -30.00
N THR A 186 -6.26 -60.41 -30.91
CA THR A 186 -5.60 -60.77 -32.15
C THR A 186 -5.43 -59.61 -33.13
N PHE A 187 -4.18 -59.20 -33.39
CA PHE A 187 -3.83 -58.36 -34.56
C PHE A 187 -2.68 -58.98 -35.35
N LYS A 188 -2.77 -60.29 -35.62
CA LYS A 188 -1.72 -61.06 -36.33
C LYS A 188 -1.96 -61.19 -37.84
N THR A 189 -2.86 -60.41 -38.42
CA THR A 189 -3.29 -60.64 -39.82
C THR A 189 -3.13 -59.46 -40.77
N HIS A 190 -2.56 -58.31 -40.36
CA HIS A 190 -2.48 -57.15 -41.28
C HIS A 190 -1.08 -56.64 -41.63
N CYS A 191 0.00 -57.11 -40.99
CA CYS A 191 1.38 -56.66 -41.30
C CYS A 191 2.22 -57.67 -42.11
N ARG A 192 1.62 -58.70 -42.72
CA ARG A 192 2.34 -59.59 -43.66
C ARG A 192 1.99 -59.40 -45.14
N GLU A 193 0.95 -58.63 -45.46
CA GLU A 193 0.55 -58.31 -46.83
C GLU A 193 1.36 -57.13 -47.42
N ILE A 194 1.76 -56.16 -46.60
CA ILE A 194 2.39 -54.92 -47.10
C ILE A 194 3.86 -55.12 -47.51
N THR A 195 4.57 -56.12 -46.97
CA THR A 195 5.97 -56.39 -47.35
C THR A 195 6.11 -57.25 -48.61
N LYS A 196 5.04 -57.90 -49.10
CA LYS A 196 5.10 -58.70 -50.34
C LYS A 196 4.79 -57.91 -51.62
N LEU A 197 4.22 -56.71 -51.52
CA LEU A 197 3.86 -55.89 -52.68
C LEU A 197 5.01 -55.00 -53.21
N PHE A 198 6.09 -54.82 -52.46
CA PHE A 198 7.26 -54.05 -52.92
C PHE A 198 8.39 -54.91 -53.55
N ALA A 199 8.32 -56.24 -53.46
CA ALA A 199 9.38 -57.13 -53.93
C ALA A 199 9.16 -57.71 -55.36
N THR A 200 8.01 -57.47 -56.00
CA THR A 200 7.69 -58.05 -57.33
C THR A 200 7.69 -57.05 -58.48
N ASN A 201 7.96 -55.75 -58.25
CA ASN A 201 7.89 -54.73 -59.30
C ASN A 201 9.25 -54.18 -59.81
N HIS A 202 10.37 -54.79 -59.43
CA HIS A 202 11.72 -54.41 -59.94
C HIS A 202 12.36 -55.43 -60.89
N HIS A 203 11.60 -56.37 -61.46
CA HIS A 203 12.13 -57.37 -62.41
C HIS A 203 11.43 -57.37 -63.76
N LYS A 204 11.07 -56.19 -64.29
CA LYS A 204 10.53 -56.07 -65.65
C LYS A 204 10.85 -54.73 -66.35
N LEU A 205 12.04 -54.17 -66.14
CA LEU A 205 12.55 -53.01 -66.88
C LEU A 205 14.05 -53.06 -67.20
N ILE A 206 14.62 -54.26 -67.38
CA ILE A 206 15.90 -54.44 -68.08
C ILE A 206 15.84 -55.74 -68.88
N SER A 207 15.25 -55.68 -70.07
CA SER A 207 15.70 -56.39 -71.27
C SER A 207 14.98 -55.83 -72.49
#